data_AF-A0A914JPR0-F1
#
_entry.id   AF-A0A914JPR0-F1
#
_cell.length_a   1.000
_cell.length_b   1.000
_cell.length_c   1.000
_cell.angle_alpha   90.00
_cell.angle_beta   90.00
_cell.angle_gamma   90.00
#
_symmetry.space_group_name_H-M   'P 1'
#
loop_
_entity.id
_entity.type
_entity.pdbx_description
1 polymer ?
#
loop_
_entity_poly.entity_id
_entity_poly.type
_entity_poly.pdbx_seq_one_letter_code
_entity_poly.pdbx_strand_id
1 'polypeptide(L)'
;MIEPVPDNIIYAYGIFSDIVPLVESLGIQTVAGLPDEMLKNMNGSVLVVLDDLMVHTSKEYIDTLFTMRSHHENMGCIMVVQNIFAPNVKVARGNAHYLVLMNGVAYRLQ
;
A
#
# COMPACT_ATOMS: atom_id res chain seq x y z
N MET A 1 -1.41 -0.81 13.82
CA MET A 1 0.00 -0.81 14.26
C MET A 1 0.73 -1.87 13.44
N ILE A 2 1.94 -1.63 12.95
CA ILE A 2 2.73 -2.66 12.25
C ILE A 2 3.49 -3.45 13.32
N GLU A 3 2.73 -4.25 14.07
CA GLU A 3 3.25 -5.17 15.09
C GLU A 3 2.52 -6.51 14.95
N PRO A 4 3.23 -7.65 14.97
CA PRO A 4 4.69 -7.80 15.09
C PRO A 4 5.46 -7.26 13.87
N VAL A 5 6.80 -7.27 13.95
CA VAL A 5 7.65 -6.98 12.78
C VAL A 5 7.24 -7.94 11.66
N PRO A 6 6.93 -7.43 10.44
CA PRO A 6 6.42 -8.27 9.37
C PRO A 6 7.48 -9.28 8.91
N ASP A 7 7.07 -10.53 8.75
CA ASP A 7 7.92 -11.61 8.20
C ASP A 7 8.16 -11.40 6.70
N ASN A 8 7.19 -10.80 6.02
CA ASN A 8 7.21 -10.59 4.58
C ASN A 8 6.85 -9.16 4.23
N ILE A 9 7.51 -8.61 3.20
CA ILE A 9 7.16 -7.31 2.62
C ILE A 9 6.90 -7.50 1.13
N ILE A 10 5.75 -7.03 0.66
CA ILE A 10 5.40 -6.97 -0.76
C ILE A 10 5.29 -5.50 -1.18
N TYR A 11 6.02 -5.12 -2.22
CA TYR A 11 5.92 -3.81 -2.88
C TYR A 11 5.20 -3.96 -4.22
N ALA A 12 3.94 -3.55 -4.22
CA ALA A 12 3.07 -3.58 -5.38
C ALA A 12 3.08 -2.21 -6.06
N TYR A 13 3.36 -2.16 -7.37
CA TYR A 13 3.51 -0.90 -8.11
C TYR A 13 2.64 -0.85 -9.36
N GLY A 14 2.13 0.35 -9.68
CA GLY A 14 1.41 0.60 -10.93
C GLY A 14 2.33 0.84 -12.12
N ILE A 15 3.44 1.56 -11.91
CA ILE A 15 4.42 1.92 -12.94
C ILE A 15 5.81 1.52 -12.48
N PHE A 16 6.56 0.82 -13.34
CA PHE A 16 7.95 0.46 -13.05
C PHE A 16 8.81 1.73 -13.01
N SER A 17 9.61 1.88 -11.95
CA SER A 17 10.55 3.00 -11.80
C SER A 17 11.80 2.54 -11.06
N ASP A 18 12.79 3.44 -10.91
CA ASP A 18 14.09 3.13 -10.27
C ASP A 18 13.96 2.68 -8.80
N ILE A 19 12.81 2.89 -8.16
CA ILE A 19 12.53 2.38 -6.81
C ILE A 19 12.41 0.85 -6.80
N VAL A 20 11.92 0.23 -7.88
CA VAL A 20 11.64 -1.21 -7.92
C VAL A 20 12.92 -2.03 -7.79
N PRO A 21 13.98 -1.79 -8.60
CA PRO A 21 15.27 -2.48 -8.42
C PRO A 21 15.91 -2.21 -7.05
N LEU A 22 15.76 -0.99 -6.50
CA LEU A 22 16.28 -0.65 -5.18
C LEU A 22 15.59 -1.49 -4.10
N VAL A 23 14.27 -1.58 -4.14
CA VAL A 23 13.46 -2.37 -3.21
C VAL A 23 13.78 -3.86 -3.33
N GLU A 24 13.92 -4.39 -4.55
CA GLU A 24 14.36 -5.77 -4.78
C GLU A 24 15.75 -6.06 -4.19
N SER A 25 16.69 -5.11 -4.30
CA SER A 25 18.04 -5.25 -3.73
C SER A 25 18.06 -5.36 -2.20
N LEU A 26 16.99 -4.91 -1.54
CA LEU A 26 16.78 -5.04 -0.09
C LEU A 26 16.11 -6.37 0.30
N GLY A 27 15.85 -7.26 -0.66
CA GLY A 27 15.17 -8.54 -0.45
C GLY A 27 13.65 -8.43 -0.34
N ILE A 28 13.07 -7.28 -0.70
CA ILE A 28 11.62 -7.08 -0.70
C ILE A 28 11.05 -7.64 -2.00
N GLN A 29 9.93 -8.37 -1.90
CA GLN A 29 9.28 -8.93 -3.08
C GLN A 29 8.48 -7.85 -3.79
N THR A 30 8.58 -7.79 -5.12
CA THR A 30 7.92 -6.77 -5.94
C THR A 30 6.88 -7.40 -6.87
N VAL A 31 5.82 -6.66 -7.18
CA VAL A 31 4.80 -7.10 -8.13
C VAL A 31 4.21 -5.92 -8.89
N ALA A 32 4.06 -6.06 -10.21
CA ALA A 32 3.31 -5.11 -11.01
C ALA A 32 1.81 -5.36 -10.83
N GLY A 33 1.04 -4.33 -10.45
CA GLY A 33 -0.39 -4.48 -10.18
C GLY A 33 -0.69 -4.97 -8.75
N LEU A 34 -1.78 -5.70 -8.57
CA LEU A 34 -2.26 -6.12 -7.25
C LEU A 34 -1.58 -7.41 -6.75
N PRO A 35 -1.23 -7.51 -5.45
CA PRO A 35 -0.49 -8.65 -4.88
C PRO A 35 -1.36 -9.87 -4.54
N ASP A 36 -2.49 -10.08 -5.19
CA ASP A 36 -3.51 -11.05 -4.77
C ASP A 36 -3.03 -12.50 -4.73
N GLU A 37 -2.27 -12.91 -5.75
CA GLU A 37 -1.72 -14.25 -5.82
C GLU A 37 -0.60 -14.47 -4.79
N MET A 38 0.21 -13.43 -4.54
CA MET A 38 1.27 -13.50 -3.54
C MET A 38 0.70 -13.59 -2.13
N LEU A 39 -0.31 -12.78 -1.82
CA LEU A 39 -0.98 -12.80 -0.52
C LEU A 39 -1.62 -14.15 -0.21
N LYS A 40 -2.14 -14.87 -1.22
CA LYS A 40 -2.71 -16.21 -1.04
C LYS A 40 -1.69 -17.27 -0.65
N ASN A 41 -0.43 -17.08 -1.07
CA ASN A 41 0.65 -18.06 -0.88
C ASN A 41 1.56 -17.69 0.30
N MET A 42 1.33 -16.55 0.95
CA MET A 42 2.13 -16.12 2.08
C MET A 42 1.63 -16.69 3.40
N ASN A 43 2.59 -17.11 4.22
CA ASN A 43 2.38 -17.47 5.61
C ASN A 43 3.09 -16.45 6.51
N GLY A 44 2.54 -16.23 7.71
CA GLY A 44 3.08 -15.29 8.67
C GLY A 44 2.54 -13.87 8.48
N SER A 45 3.18 -12.91 9.14
CA SER A 45 2.81 -11.50 9.06
C SER A 45 3.33 -10.86 7.76
N VAL A 46 2.51 -10.03 7.13
CA VAL A 46 2.84 -9.41 5.84
C VAL A 46 2.57 -7.92 5.84
N LEU A 47 3.54 -7.14 5.35
CA LEU A 47 3.37 -5.73 5.06
C LEU A 47 3.23 -5.54 3.56
N VAL A 48 2.08 -5.01 3.14
CA VAL A 48 1.82 -4.66 1.75
C VAL A 48 2.03 -3.17 1.54
N VAL A 49 2.86 -2.81 0.57
CA VAL A 49 3.01 -1.43 0.09
C VAL A 49 2.32 -1.33 -1.27
N LEU A 50 1.34 -0.44 -1.39
CA LEU A 50 0.66 -0.11 -2.64
C LEU A 50 1.17 1.25 -3.12
N ASP A 51 1.94 1.25 -4.21
CA ASP A 51 2.50 2.47 -4.82
C ASP A 51 1.88 2.76 -6.19
N ASP A 52 1.29 3.95 -6.32
CA ASP A 52 0.63 4.45 -7.53
C ASP A 52 -0.44 3.52 -8.14
N LEU A 53 -1.05 2.65 -7.31
CA LEU A 53 -2.07 1.70 -7.75
C LEU A 53 -3.50 2.26 -7.68
N MET A 54 -3.69 3.50 -7.23
CA MET A 54 -5.00 4.12 -7.01
C MET A 54 -5.92 4.17 -8.24
N VAL A 55 -5.34 4.32 -9.43
CA VAL A 55 -6.09 4.40 -10.70
C VAL A 55 -6.53 3.01 -11.16
N HIS A 56 -5.73 2.00 -10.84
CA HIS A 56 -5.89 0.63 -11.35
C HIS A 56 -6.62 -0.29 -10.36
N THR A 57 -6.94 0.21 -9.16
CA THR A 57 -7.53 -0.58 -8.09
C THR A 57 -8.97 -0.16 -7.83
N SER A 58 -9.88 -1.14 -7.69
CA SER A 58 -11.26 -0.86 -7.33
C SER A 58 -11.36 -0.30 -5.90
N LYS A 59 -12.36 0.54 -5.65
CA LYS A 59 -12.62 1.07 -4.32
C LYS A 59 -12.86 -0.07 -3.32
N GLU A 60 -13.60 -1.10 -3.73
CA GLU A 60 -13.92 -2.27 -2.92
C GLU A 60 -12.67 -3.02 -2.44
N TYR A 61 -11.64 -3.09 -3.30
CA TYR A 61 -10.38 -3.73 -2.94
C TYR A 61 -9.62 -2.94 -1.87
N ILE A 62 -9.50 -1.61 -2.07
CA ILE A 62 -8.89 -0.70 -1.10
C ILE A 62 -9.65 -0.78 0.24
N ASP A 63 -10.98 -0.72 0.19
CA ASP A 63 -11.83 -0.82 1.37
C ASP A 63 -11.58 -2.14 2.10
N THR A 64 -11.46 -3.27 1.38
CA THR A 64 -11.20 -4.60 1.97
C THR A 64 -9.84 -4.68 2.66
N LEU A 65 -8.78 -4.14 2.03
CA LEU A 65 -7.43 -4.12 2.62
C LEU A 65 -7.39 -3.31 3.92
N PHE A 66 -8.10 -2.17 3.96
CA PHE A 66 -8.08 -1.26 5.10
C PHE A 66 -9.09 -1.59 6.20
N THR A 67 -10.11 -2.42 5.93
CA THR A 67 -11.15 -2.78 6.91
C THR A 67 -11.03 -4.20 7.45
N MET A 68 -10.93 -5.21 6.58
CA MET A 68 -11.07 -6.62 6.97
C MET A 68 -9.73 -7.31 7.20
N ARG A 69 -8.74 -7.06 6.33
CA ARG A 69 -7.48 -7.81 6.37
C ARG A 69 -6.45 -7.26 7.36
N SER A 70 -6.44 -5.94 7.61
CA SER A 70 -5.41 -5.32 8.47
C SER A 70 -5.53 -5.67 9.96
N HIS A 71 -6.75 -5.97 10.44
CA HIS A 71 -7.02 -6.24 11.85
C HIS A 71 -7.11 -7.72 12.21
N HIS A 72 -7.34 -8.61 11.23
CA HIS A 72 -7.60 -10.02 11.46
C HIS A 72 -6.54 -10.98 10.88
N GLU A 73 -5.67 -10.56 9.94
CA GLU A 73 -4.75 -11.46 9.21
C GLU A 73 -3.24 -11.16 9.43
N ASN A 74 -2.83 -10.54 10.55
CA ASN A 74 -1.42 -10.15 10.79
C ASN A 74 -0.82 -9.33 9.62
N MET A 75 -1.66 -8.51 8.98
CA MET A 75 -1.32 -7.79 7.76
C MET A 75 -1.24 -6.28 8.01
N GLY A 76 -0.11 -5.66 7.67
CA GLY A 76 0.03 -4.22 7.55
C GLY A 76 -0.23 -3.75 6.11
N CYS A 77 -0.71 -2.53 5.95
CA CYS A 77 -0.86 -1.89 4.64
C CYS A 77 -0.31 -0.46 4.68
N ILE A 78 0.54 -0.13 3.71
CA ILE A 78 0.99 1.23 3.39
C ILE A 78 0.46 1.54 1.99
N MET A 79 -0.23 2.67 1.86
CA MET A 79 -0.73 3.13 0.58
C MET A 79 -0.15 4.50 0.27
N VAL A 80 0.59 4.59 -0.83
CA VAL A 80 1.18 5.83 -1.33
C VAL A 80 0.23 6.42 -2.37
N VAL A 81 -0.23 7.65 -2.13
CA VAL A 81 -1.22 8.30 -2.99
C VAL A 81 -0.82 9.74 -3.29
N GLN A 82 -1.15 10.20 -4.49
CA GLN A 82 -0.95 11.60 -4.88
C GLN A 82 -2.02 12.53 -4.27
N ASN A 83 -3.24 12.03 -4.06
CA ASN A 83 -4.35 12.81 -3.53
C ASN A 83 -5.15 12.03 -2.48
N ILE A 84 -4.90 12.32 -1.20
CA ILE A 84 -5.64 11.72 -0.08
C ILE A 84 -7.12 12.12 -0.02
N PHE A 85 -7.53 13.16 -0.73
CA PHE A 85 -8.91 13.66 -0.77
C PHE A 85 -9.73 13.05 -1.91
N ALA A 86 -9.12 12.18 -2.74
CA ALA A 86 -9.84 11.50 -3.80
C ALA A 86 -10.99 10.61 -3.22
N PRO A 87 -12.14 10.51 -3.89
CA PRO A 87 -13.30 9.78 -3.37
C PRO A 87 -13.03 8.30 -3.08
N ASN A 88 -12.19 7.65 -3.91
CA ASN A 88 -11.77 6.26 -3.77
C ASN A 88 -10.82 6.02 -2.58
N VAL A 89 -10.26 7.06 -1.96
CA VAL A 89 -9.40 6.97 -0.77
C VAL A 89 -10.17 7.17 0.53
N LYS A 90 -11.47 7.54 0.48
CA LYS A 90 -12.23 7.96 1.67
C LYS A 90 -12.22 6.94 2.80
N VAL A 91 -12.42 5.66 2.50
CA VAL A 91 -12.48 4.59 3.50
C VAL A 91 -11.08 4.26 4.02
N ALA A 92 -10.10 4.11 3.14
CA ALA A 92 -8.70 3.93 3.54
C ALA A 92 -8.23 5.06 4.47
N ARG A 93 -8.53 6.32 4.13
CA ARG A 93 -8.22 7.47 4.97
C ARG A 93 -8.91 7.41 6.33
N GLY A 94 -10.17 6.96 6.38
CA GLY A 94 -10.93 6.85 7.63
C GLY A 94 -10.46 5.72 8.55
N ASN A 95 -9.87 4.66 7.99
CA ASN A 95 -9.39 3.49 8.73
C ASN A 95 -7.86 3.46 8.90
N ALA A 96 -7.14 4.42 8.32
CA ALA A 96 -5.70 4.50 8.44
C ALA A 96 -5.30 4.81 9.89
N HIS A 97 -4.46 3.95 10.47
CA HIS A 97 -3.88 4.19 11.80
C HIS A 97 -2.86 5.33 11.80
N TYR A 98 -2.19 5.53 10.65
CA TYR A 98 -1.19 6.56 10.47
C TYR A 98 -1.45 7.27 9.15
N LEU A 99 -1.27 8.59 9.17
CA LEU A 99 -1.26 9.43 7.98
C LEU A 99 0.06 10.18 7.94
N VAL A 100 0.86 9.94 6.91
CA VAL A 100 2.09 10.68 6.63
C VAL A 100 1.81 11.64 5.48
N LEU A 101 1.92 12.94 5.74
CA LEU A 101 1.65 13.97 4.76
C LEU A 101 2.96 14.62 4.29
N MET A 102 3.11 14.73 2.98
CA MET A 102 4.25 15.40 2.34
C MET A 102 3.80 16.68 1.66
N ASN A 103 4.72 17.63 1.46
CA ASN A 103 4.44 18.85 0.73
C ASN A 103 4.15 18.55 -0.75
N GLY A 104 2.90 18.72 -1.16
CA GLY A 104 2.50 18.61 -2.56
C GLY A 104 3.02 19.79 -3.39
N VAL A 105 3.38 19.52 -4.65
CA VAL A 105 3.87 20.53 -5.61
C VAL A 105 2.83 21.64 -5.87
N ALA A 106 1.54 21.36 -5.62
CA ALA A 106 0.45 22.31 -5.81
C ALA A 106 0.59 23.62 -4.99
N TYR A 107 1.32 23.60 -3.86
CA TYR A 107 1.50 24.79 -3.02
C TYR A 107 2.69 25.69 -3.42
N ARG A 108 3.44 25.37 -4.48
CA ARG A 108 4.61 26.16 -4.93
C ARG A 108 4.30 27.18 -6.04
N LEU A 109 3.03 27.39 -6.38
CA LEU A 109 2.60 28.34 -7.42
C LEU A 109 1.76 29.52 -6.88
N GLN A 110 1.87 29.84 -5.59
CA GLN A 110 1.36 31.09 -4.99
C GLN A 110 2.53 31.93 -4.49
#